data_AF-A0A8H7K2I0-F1
#
_entry.id   AF-A0A8H7K2I0-F1
#
_cell.length_a   1.000
_cell.length_b   1.000
_cell.length_c   1.000
_cell.angle_alpha   90.00
_cell.angle_beta   90.00
_cell.angle_gamma   90.00
#
_symmetry.space_group_name_H-M   'P 1'
#
loop_
_entity.id
_entity.type
_entity.pdbx_description
1 polymer ?
#
loop_
_entity_poly.entity_id
_entity_poly.type
_entity_poly.pdbx_seq_one_letter_code
_entity_poly.pdbx_strand_id
1 'polypeptide(L)'
;MKDNNHEGHSGEYLGDIKNYWQKPMQARPNVVLIHAGTNNMDKEVDLDTAPQLITGIIDGIFDAASDVTILVAPVIWANDARMQRNTDASTQSWRR
;
A
#
# COMPACT_ATOMS: atom_id res chain seq x y z
N MET A 1 -2.79 -5.52 -22.67
CA MET A 1 -1.43 -6.06 -22.50
C MET A 1 -1.20 -6.18 -21.00
N LYS A 2 -0.84 -7.36 -20.50
CA LYS A 2 -0.54 -7.58 -19.08
C LYS A 2 0.91 -7.13 -18.87
N ASP A 3 1.09 -6.00 -18.22
CA ASP A 3 2.42 -5.58 -17.79
C ASP A 3 2.83 -6.48 -16.61
N ASN A 4 3.88 -7.27 -16.80
CA ASN A 4 4.39 -8.19 -15.77
C ASN A 4 5.11 -7.46 -14.63
N ASN A 5 5.33 -6.15 -14.77
CA ASN A 5 5.96 -5.30 -13.77
C ASN A 5 4.93 -4.45 -13.00
N HIS A 6 3.64 -4.63 -13.30
CA HIS A 6 2.55 -3.88 -12.67
C HIS A 6 1.57 -4.83 -11.99
N GLU A 7 1.51 -4.74 -10.67
CA GLU A 7 0.60 -5.52 -9.82
C GLU A 7 -0.52 -4.63 -9.26
N GLY A 8 -1.05 -3.72 -10.08
CA GLY A 8 -2.24 -2.93 -9.72
C GLY A 8 -3.50 -3.76 -9.89
N HIS A 9 -4.21 -3.97 -8.77
CA HIS A 9 -5.47 -4.72 -8.72
C HIS A 9 -6.61 -3.79 -8.30
N SER A 10 -7.61 -3.61 -9.17
CA SER A 10 -8.76 -2.74 -8.88
C SER A 10 -9.71 -3.40 -7.89
N GLY A 11 -10.07 -2.68 -6.81
CA GLY A 11 -11.06 -3.13 -5.83
C GLY A 11 -10.50 -3.95 -4.66
N GLU A 12 -9.19 -4.24 -4.63
CA GLU A 12 -8.56 -5.02 -3.56
C GLU A 12 -8.35 -4.20 -2.28
N TYR A 13 -8.39 -4.88 -1.14
CA TYR A 13 -8.08 -4.29 0.16
C TYR A 13 -6.60 -4.51 0.52
N LEU A 14 -6.09 -3.77 1.51
CA LEU A 14 -4.72 -3.93 2.02
C LEU A 14 -4.42 -5.37 2.49
N GLY A 15 -5.42 -6.11 2.97
CA GLY A 15 -5.28 -7.52 3.36
C GLY A 15 -4.89 -8.42 2.19
N ASP A 16 -5.41 -8.15 0.99
CA ASP A 16 -5.17 -8.95 -0.21
C ASP A 16 -3.80 -8.62 -0.84
N ILE A 17 -3.34 -7.36 -0.69
CA ILE A 17 -2.03 -6.90 -1.16
C ILE A 17 -0.87 -7.70 -0.58
N LYS A 18 -1.02 -8.23 0.65
CA LYS A 18 -0.03 -9.14 1.27
C LYS A 18 0.30 -10.36 0.41
N ASN A 19 -0.62 -10.81 -0.44
CA ASN A 19 -0.42 -11.97 -1.29
C ASN A 19 0.19 -11.64 -2.65
N TYR A 20 0.28 -10.35 -3.02
CA TYR A 20 0.69 -9.94 -4.37
C TYR A 20 2.12 -9.39 -4.42
N TRP A 21 2.61 -8.72 -3.37
CA TRP A 21 3.91 -8.03 -3.40
C TRP A 21 5.13 -8.96 -3.53
N GLN A 22 5.00 -10.23 -3.14
CA GLN A 22 6.11 -11.20 -3.12
C GLN A 22 6.57 -11.58 -4.53
N LYS A 23 5.65 -11.65 -5.48
CA LYS A 23 5.93 -12.08 -6.85
C LYS A 23 6.84 -11.13 -7.63
N PRO A 24 6.58 -9.80 -7.70
CA PRO A 24 7.46 -8.87 -8.40
C PRO A 24 8.86 -8.78 -7.77
N MET A 25 9.04 -9.20 -6.51
CA MET A 25 10.34 -9.19 -5.85
C MET A 25 11.37 -10.15 -6.46
N GLN A 26 10.91 -11.18 -7.20
CA GLN A 26 11.80 -12.06 -7.96
C GLN A 26 12.62 -11.29 -9.02
N ALA A 27 12.13 -10.15 -9.48
CA ALA A 27 12.84 -9.28 -10.43
C ALA A 27 13.94 -8.42 -9.78
N ARG A 28 14.06 -8.44 -8.43
CA ARG A 28 15.00 -7.62 -7.65
C ARG A 28 14.97 -6.12 -8.03
N PRO A 29 13.81 -5.45 -7.91
CA PRO A 29 13.68 -4.05 -8.24
C PRO A 29 14.56 -3.17 -7.34
N ASN A 30 15.10 -2.10 -7.91
CA ASN A 30 15.78 -1.05 -7.15
C ASN A 30 14.80 -0.06 -6.51
N VAL A 31 13.59 0.07 -7.07
CA VAL A 31 12.56 0.99 -6.60
C VAL A 31 11.21 0.27 -6.56
N VAL A 32 10.50 0.39 -5.44
CA VAL A 32 9.13 -0.09 -5.27
C VAL A 32 8.22 1.10 -4.94
N LEU A 33 7.16 1.27 -5.74
CA LEU A 33 6.12 2.26 -5.49
C LEU A 33 4.91 1.58 -4.86
N ILE A 34 4.52 2.02 -3.66
CA ILE A 34 3.33 1.56 -2.96
C ILE A 34 2.28 2.66 -3.04
N HIS A 35 1.17 2.36 -3.70
CA HIS A 35 -0.02 3.21 -3.67
C HIS A 35 -1.24 2.34 -3.37
N ALA A 36 -1.64 2.31 -2.11
CA ALA A 36 -2.69 1.44 -1.60
C ALA A 36 -3.47 2.12 -0.46
N GLY A 37 -4.70 1.65 -0.23
CA GLY A 37 -5.54 2.10 0.90
C GLY A 37 -6.84 2.82 0.51
N THR A 38 -7.01 3.26 -0.74
CA THR A 38 -8.21 3.98 -1.19
C THR A 38 -9.51 3.20 -0.90
N ASN A 39 -9.54 1.88 -1.16
CA ASN A 39 -10.72 1.04 -0.92
C ASN A 39 -11.01 0.83 0.58
N ASN A 40 -9.97 0.66 1.39
CA ASN A 40 -10.10 0.55 2.85
C ASN A 40 -10.71 1.83 3.43
N MET A 41 -10.25 3.01 2.97
CA MET A 41 -10.76 4.30 3.43
C MET A 41 -12.20 4.57 2.95
N ASP A 42 -12.53 4.19 1.70
CA ASP A 42 -13.88 4.34 1.16
C ASP A 42 -14.89 3.40 1.84
N LYS A 43 -14.55 2.12 1.99
CA LYS A 43 -15.44 1.07 2.54
C LYS A 43 -15.39 0.92 4.06
N GLU A 44 -14.51 1.65 4.73
CA GLU A 44 -14.31 1.60 6.19
C GLU A 44 -13.93 0.22 6.71
N VAL A 45 -13.13 -0.49 5.91
CA VAL A 45 -12.63 -1.83 6.23
C VAL A 45 -11.18 -1.70 6.69
N ASP A 46 -10.86 -2.36 7.81
CA ASP A 46 -9.48 -2.45 8.33
C ASP A 46 -8.84 -1.08 8.59
N LEU A 47 -9.63 -0.05 8.94
CA LEU A 47 -9.11 1.30 9.19
C LEU A 47 -8.05 1.33 10.30
N ASP A 48 -8.30 0.57 11.38
CA ASP A 48 -7.40 0.50 12.54
C ASP A 48 -6.16 -0.36 12.29
N THR A 49 -6.25 -1.30 11.34
CA THR A 49 -5.18 -2.26 11.00
C THR A 49 -4.40 -1.85 9.75
N ALA A 50 -4.91 -0.90 8.97
CA ALA A 50 -4.29 -0.40 7.74
C ALA A 50 -2.84 0.07 7.93
N PRO A 51 -2.48 0.82 9.00
CA PRO A 51 -1.09 1.17 9.27
C PRO A 51 -0.18 -0.06 9.42
N GLN A 52 -0.60 -1.05 10.23
CA GLN A 52 0.16 -2.26 10.48
C GLN A 52 0.27 -3.13 9.23
N LEU A 53 -0.75 -3.13 8.37
CA LEU A 53 -0.72 -3.81 7.08
C LEU A 53 0.33 -3.19 6.15
N ILE A 54 0.38 -1.86 6.06
CA ILE A 54 1.38 -1.15 5.24
C ILE A 54 2.79 -1.37 5.79
N THR A 55 3.00 -1.23 7.10
CA THR A 55 4.30 -1.52 7.74
C THR A 55 4.75 -2.95 7.45
N GLY A 56 3.87 -3.94 7.58
CA GLY A 56 4.23 -5.33 7.30
C GLY A 56 4.58 -5.60 5.82
N ILE A 57 4.01 -4.85 4.88
CA ILE A 57 4.40 -4.93 3.46
C ILE A 57 5.79 -4.32 3.26
N ILE A 58 6.07 -3.16 3.87
CA ILE A 58 7.37 -2.49 3.81
C ILE A 58 8.46 -3.39 4.39
N ASP A 59 8.23 -3.96 5.57
CA ASP A 59 9.18 -4.85 6.24
C ASP A 59 9.46 -6.09 5.38
N GLY A 60 8.41 -6.71 4.82
CA GLY A 60 8.56 -7.86 3.93
C GLY A 60 9.36 -7.55 2.66
N ILE A 61 9.18 -6.35 2.09
CA ILE A 61 9.97 -5.91 0.92
C ILE A 61 11.44 -5.74 1.30
N PHE A 62 11.75 -5.14 2.45
CA PHE A 62 13.13 -4.99 2.90
C PHE A 62 13.80 -6.32 3.25
N ASP A 63 13.06 -7.29 3.79
CA ASP A 63 13.54 -8.65 4.03
C ASP A 63 13.89 -9.36 2.72
N ALA A 64 13.11 -9.11 1.65
CA ALA A 64 13.34 -9.68 0.33
C ALA A 64 14.47 -8.96 -0.45
N ALA A 65 14.61 -7.65 -0.27
CA ALA A 65 15.62 -6.82 -0.91
C ALA A 65 16.01 -5.64 -0.01
N SER A 66 17.16 -5.73 0.65
CA SER A 66 17.60 -4.71 1.61
C SER A 66 18.14 -3.43 0.98
N ASP A 67 18.47 -3.45 -0.32
CA ASP A 67 19.01 -2.33 -1.09
C ASP A 67 17.94 -1.56 -1.90
N VAL A 68 16.67 -1.88 -1.70
CA VAL A 68 15.54 -1.26 -2.41
C VAL A 68 15.18 0.11 -1.85
N THR A 69 14.77 1.02 -2.72
CA THR A 69 14.12 2.29 -2.35
C THR A 69 12.61 2.13 -2.41
N ILE A 70 11.91 2.38 -1.31
CA ILE A 70 10.45 2.30 -1.25
C ILE A 70 9.86 3.71 -1.22
N LEU A 71 8.95 3.99 -2.14
CA LEU A 71 8.18 5.23 -2.19
C LEU A 71 6.72 4.90 -1.85
N VAL A 72 6.21 5.45 -0.76
CA VAL A 72 4.81 5.26 -0.33
C VAL A 72 4.03 6.52 -0.66
N ALA A 73 3.06 6.40 -1.55
CA ALA A 73 2.18 7.51 -1.92
C ALA A 73 1.03 7.64 -0.89
N PRO A 74 0.67 8.87 -0.47
CA PRO A 74 -0.52 9.08 0.35
C PRO A 74 -1.78 8.66 -0.43
N VAL A 75 -2.82 8.22 0.29
CA VAL A 75 -4.13 7.96 -0.32
C VAL A 75 -4.65 9.26 -0.91
N ILE A 76 -5.11 9.21 -2.17
CA ILE A 76 -5.52 10.41 -2.90
C ILE A 76 -6.87 10.87 -2.34
N TRP A 77 -6.97 12.19 -2.12
CA TRP A 77 -8.11 12.86 -1.51
C TRP A 77 -9.39 12.60 -2.31
N ALA A 78 -10.43 12.15 -1.63
CA ALA A 78 -11.77 12.10 -2.19
C ALA A 78 -12.54 13.36 -1.78
N ASN A 79 -13.47 13.82 -2.62
CA ASN A 79 -14.37 14.95 -2.34
C ASN A 79 -15.40 14.65 -1.22
N ASP A 80 -15.08 13.73 -0.31
CA ASP A 80 -15.94 13.22 0.76
C ASP A 80 -15.24 13.42 2.12
N ALA A 81 -15.91 14.12 3.04
CA ALA A 81 -15.34 14.50 4.33
C ALA A 81 -15.11 13.31 5.30
N ARG A 82 -15.82 12.19 5.13
CA ARG A 82 -15.60 10.96 5.90
C ARG A 82 -14.35 10.27 5.38
N MET A 83 -14.22 10.12 4.07
CA MET A 83 -13.04 9.51 3.45
C MET A 83 -11.76 10.34 3.68
N GLN A 84 -11.87 11.67 3.69
CA GLN A 84 -10.76 12.56 4.04
C GLN A 84 -10.25 12.30 5.47
N ARG A 85 -11.16 12.19 6.45
CA ARG A 85 -10.77 11.90 7.85
C ARG A 85 -10.03 10.56 7.99
N ASN A 86 -10.49 9.54 7.30
CA ASN A 86 -9.85 8.21 7.30
C ASN A 86 -8.46 8.27 6.64
N THR A 87 -8.33 9.02 5.54
CA THR A 87 -7.06 9.23 4.84
C THR A 87 -6.04 10.01 5.67
N ASP A 88 -6.49 11.03 6.40
CA ASP A 88 -5.62 11.84 7.26
C ASP A 88 -5.09 11.02 8.45
N ALA A 89 -5.98 10.28 9.14
CA ALA A 89 -5.61 9.43 10.27
C ALA A 89 -4.58 8.37 9.87
N SER A 90 -4.76 7.77 8.70
CA SER A 90 -3.86 6.75 8.19
C SER A 90 -2.52 7.35 7.75
N THR A 91 -2.52 8.41 6.92
CA THR A 91 -1.31 9.08 6.41
C THR A 91 -0.40 9.64 7.51
N GLN A 92 -0.97 10.08 8.63
CA GLN A 92 -0.20 10.63 9.74
C GLN A 92 0.61 9.57 10.51
N SER A 93 0.24 8.29 10.43
CA SER A 93 0.85 7.22 11.22
C SER A 93 2.24 6.77 10.72
N TRP A 94 2.50 6.83 9.41
CA TRP A 94 3.76 6.37 8.78
C TRP A 94 4.67 7.50 8.26
N ARG A 95 4.33 8.77 8.54
CA ARG A 95 5.18 9.94 8.23
C ARG A 95 6.22 10.26 9.32
N ARG A 96 6.36 9.42 10.35
CA ARG A 96 7.30 9.62 11.46
C ARG A 96 8.63 8.90 11.21
#